data_AF-A0A7S1S9P0-F1
#
_entry.id   AF-A0A7S1S9P0-F1
#
_cell.length_a   1.000
_cell.length_b   1.000
_cell.length_c   1.000
_cell.angle_alpha   90.00
_cell.angle_beta   90.00
_cell.angle_gamma   90.00
#
_symmetry.space_group_name_H-M   'P 1'
#
loop_
_entity.id
_entity.type
_entity.pdbx_description
1 polymer ?
#
loop_
_entity_poly.entity_id
_entity_poly.type
_entity_poly.pdbx_seq_one_letter_code
_entity_poly.pdbx_strand_id
1 'polypeptide(L)'
;LVSKALCWCFDVAPKKVAAPDGRGKVDDFWEPSKKSLWGDPNLLVRLTEYDKDNIPPATMVKLVPLETDPAFEPDVIKKASVAACGICKWVRAMVVYDKIAKTVGPKKEALRQAEESLA
;
A
#
# COMPACT_ATOMS: atom_id res chain seq x y z
N LEU A 1 -8.00 0.13 8.71
CA LEU A 1 -7.10 0.91 7.82
C LEU A 1 -6.06 0.02 7.14
N VAL A 2 -5.25 -0.77 7.86
CA VAL A 2 -4.23 -1.67 7.26
C VAL A 2 -4.83 -2.63 6.22
N SER A 3 -5.94 -3.30 6.54
CA SER A 3 -6.66 -4.15 5.60
C SER A 3 -7.09 -3.44 4.32
N LYS A 4 -7.54 -2.19 4.44
CA LYS A 4 -7.99 -1.38 3.30
C LYS A 4 -6.81 -1.04 2.38
N ALA A 5 -5.67 -0.67 2.98
CA ALA A 5 -4.44 -0.39 2.24
C ALA A 5 -3.96 -1.64 1.48
N LEU A 6 -3.92 -2.79 2.14
CA LEU A 6 -3.60 -4.07 1.51
C LEU A 6 -4.54 -4.42 0.35
N CYS A 7 -5.84 -4.22 0.52
CA CYS A 7 -6.81 -4.43 -0.56
C CYS A 7 -6.52 -3.55 -1.78
N TRP A 8 -6.09 -2.31 -1.59
CA TRP A 8 -5.70 -1.45 -2.72
C TRP A 8 -4.43 -1.89 -3.41
N CYS A 9 -3.43 -2.39 -2.67
CA CYS A 9 -2.19 -2.90 -3.26
C CYS A 9 -2.42 -4.18 -4.09
N PHE A 10 -3.26 -5.09 -3.59
CA PHE A 10 -3.51 -6.39 -4.24
C PHE A 10 -4.80 -6.44 -5.06
N ASP A 11 -5.37 -5.28 -5.38
CA ASP A 11 -6.61 -5.12 -6.16
C ASP A 11 -7.77 -6.01 -5.66
N VAL A 12 -7.90 -6.14 -4.34
CA VAL A 12 -8.99 -6.90 -3.71
C VAL A 12 -10.20 -6.00 -3.58
N ALA A 13 -11.26 -6.33 -4.33
CA ALA A 13 -12.50 -5.59 -4.33
C ALA A 13 -13.18 -5.61 -2.93
N PRO A 14 -13.72 -4.46 -2.47
CA PRO A 14 -14.52 -4.42 -1.25
C PRO A 14 -15.86 -5.12 -1.44
N LYS A 15 -16.43 -5.58 -0.32
CA LYS A 15 -17.81 -6.04 -0.27
C LYS A 15 -18.73 -4.88 0.08
N LYS A 16 -19.78 -4.65 -0.71
CA LYS A 16 -20.80 -3.64 -0.39
C LYS A 16 -21.72 -4.17 0.70
N VAL A 17 -21.66 -3.59 1.89
CA VAL A 17 -22.52 -3.95 3.04
C VAL A 17 -23.46 -2.79 3.37
N ALA A 18 -24.58 -3.09 4.06
CA ALA A 18 -25.49 -2.05 4.51
C ALA A 18 -24.76 -1.07 5.43
N ALA A 19 -24.99 0.23 5.23
CA ALA A 19 -24.40 1.24 6.09
C ALA A 19 -24.88 1.06 7.54
N PRO A 20 -24.03 1.32 8.56
CA PRO A 20 -24.41 1.16 9.97
C PRO A 20 -25.61 2.04 10.39
N ASP A 21 -25.86 3.13 9.67
CA ASP A 21 -26.98 4.04 9.87
C ASP A 21 -28.27 3.60 9.13
N GLY A 22 -28.24 2.43 8.49
CA GLY A 22 -29.33 1.87 7.70
C GLY A 22 -29.57 2.59 6.37
N ARG A 23 -28.79 3.62 6.02
CA ARG A 23 -28.99 4.41 4.80
C ARG A 23 -27.86 4.17 3.82
N GLY A 24 -28.16 3.33 2.82
CA GLY A 24 -27.26 3.06 1.71
C GLY A 24 -26.29 1.91 1.95
N LYS A 25 -25.23 1.85 1.13
CA LYS A 25 -24.23 0.80 1.14
C LYS A 25 -22.84 1.40 1.32
N VAL A 26 -22.03 0.80 2.19
CA VAL A 26 -20.62 1.17 2.41
C VAL A 26 -19.71 0.04 1.95
N ASP A 27 -18.50 0.40 1.56
CA ASP A 27 -17.47 -0.55 1.14
C ASP A 27 -16.77 -1.15 2.37
N ASP A 28 -17.00 -2.44 2.61
CA ASP A 28 -16.29 -3.22 3.59
C ASP A 28 -15.07 -3.90 2.98
N PHE A 29 -13.89 -3.53 3.50
CA PHE A 29 -12.61 -4.11 3.12
C PHE A 29 -12.13 -5.17 4.13
N TRP A 30 -12.79 -5.30 5.29
CA TRP A 30 -12.38 -6.23 6.32
C TRP A 30 -12.62 -7.68 5.90
N GLU A 31 -13.85 -8.06 5.56
CA GLU A 31 -14.15 -9.45 5.19
C GLU A 31 -13.33 -9.96 3.98
N PRO A 32 -13.21 -9.20 2.86
CA PRO A 32 -12.39 -9.62 1.73
C PRO A 32 -10.91 -9.74 2.10
N SER A 33 -10.36 -8.77 2.83
CA SER A 33 -8.95 -8.82 3.25
C SER A 33 -8.68 -10.02 4.15
N LYS A 34 -9.61 -10.35 5.07
CA LYS A 34 -9.43 -11.44 6.03
C LYS A 34 -9.29 -12.77 5.31
N LYS A 35 -10.12 -13.01 4.29
CA LYS A 35 -10.10 -14.25 3.52
C LYS A 35 -8.95 -14.32 2.53
N SER A 36 -8.73 -13.25 1.76
CA SER A 36 -7.83 -13.27 0.61
C SER A 36 -6.40 -12.81 0.89
N LEU A 37 -6.16 -12.15 2.03
CA LEU A 37 -4.85 -11.60 2.38
C LEU A 37 -4.39 -12.15 3.73
N TRP A 38 -5.09 -11.86 4.82
CA TRP A 38 -4.68 -12.30 6.15
C TRP A 38 -4.74 -13.82 6.34
N GLY A 39 -5.64 -14.50 5.64
CA GLY A 39 -5.74 -15.95 5.61
C GLY A 39 -4.83 -16.63 4.57
N ASP A 40 -4.12 -15.86 3.73
CA ASP A 40 -3.23 -16.39 2.72
C ASP A 40 -1.86 -16.70 3.35
N PRO A 41 -1.41 -17.97 3.40
CA PRO A 41 -0.11 -18.33 3.96
C PRO A 41 1.05 -17.71 3.17
N ASN A 42 0.82 -17.36 1.90
CA ASN A 42 1.82 -16.76 1.02
C ASN A 42 1.81 -15.22 1.04
N LEU A 43 1.02 -14.59 1.92
CA LEU A 43 0.94 -13.13 1.97
C LEU A 43 2.33 -12.47 2.10
N LEU A 44 3.20 -13.01 2.96
CA LEU A 44 4.54 -12.46 3.14
C LEU A 44 5.39 -12.57 1.87
N VAL A 45 5.28 -13.68 1.14
CA VAL A 45 5.97 -13.88 -0.16
C VAL A 45 5.45 -12.87 -1.18
N ARG A 46 4.12 -12.69 -1.26
CA ARG A 46 3.49 -11.71 -2.14
C ARG A 46 3.91 -10.27 -1.81
N LEU A 47 4.16 -9.95 -0.55
CA LEU A 47 4.66 -8.63 -0.13
C LEU A 47 6.13 -8.43 -0.51
N THR A 48 6.95 -9.49 -0.48
CA THR A 48 8.36 -9.42 -0.89
C THR A 48 8.55 -9.39 -2.40
N GLU A 49 7.69 -10.08 -3.15
CA GLU A 49 7.70 -10.15 -4.61
C GLU A 49 6.88 -9.02 -5.26
N TYR A 50 6.29 -8.14 -4.45
CA TYR A 50 5.46 -7.05 -4.95
C TYR A 50 6.29 -6.10 -5.82
N ASP A 51 5.78 -5.82 -7.03
CA ASP A 51 6.40 -4.89 -7.97
C ASP A 51 6.21 -3.44 -7.48
N LYS A 52 7.18 -2.99 -6.67
CA LYS A 52 7.25 -1.63 -6.11
C LYS A 52 7.58 -0.57 -7.16
N ASP A 53 8.08 -0.97 -8.33
CA ASP A 53 8.52 -0.07 -9.40
C ASP A 53 7.36 0.27 -10.36
N ASN A 54 6.33 -0.59 -10.41
CA ASN A 54 5.15 -0.42 -11.27
C ASN A 54 3.83 -0.38 -10.48
N ILE A 55 3.75 0.43 -9.42
CA ILE A 55 2.51 0.60 -8.65
C ILE A 55 1.53 1.51 -9.43
N PRO A 56 0.27 1.09 -9.65
CA PRO A 56 -0.71 1.93 -10.35
C PRO A 56 -0.89 3.29 -9.68
N PRO A 57 -0.86 4.42 -10.42
CA PRO A 57 -1.02 5.75 -9.85
C PRO A 57 -2.32 5.90 -9.05
N ALA A 58 -3.40 5.26 -9.50
CA ALA A 58 -4.68 5.24 -8.81
C ALA A 58 -4.63 4.58 -7.42
N THR A 59 -3.76 3.58 -7.23
CA THR A 59 -3.51 2.96 -5.92
C THR A 59 -2.69 3.90 -5.05
N MET A 60 -1.63 4.51 -5.61
CA MET A 60 -0.77 5.42 -4.86
C MET A 60 -1.51 6.65 -4.33
N VAL A 61 -2.42 7.24 -5.14
CA VAL A 61 -3.28 8.37 -4.71
C VAL A 61 -4.10 8.01 -3.46
N LYS A 62 -4.49 6.75 -3.29
CA LYS A 62 -5.23 6.27 -2.11
C LYS A 62 -4.32 5.98 -0.91
N LEU A 63 -3.07 5.57 -1.16
CA LEU A 63 -2.10 5.22 -0.12
C LEU A 63 -1.38 6.43 0.47
N VAL A 64 -1.08 7.45 -0.32
CA VAL A 64 -0.36 8.66 0.13
C VAL A 64 -1.01 9.33 1.36
N PRO A 65 -2.34 9.53 1.42
CA PRO A 65 -2.98 10.12 2.60
C PRO A 65 -2.78 9.31 3.88
N LEU A 66 -2.60 7.98 3.78
CA LEU A 66 -2.38 7.12 4.93
C LEU A 66 -1.02 7.36 5.58
N GLU A 67 -0.02 7.86 4.85
CA GLU A 67 1.30 8.14 5.42
C GLU A 67 1.25 9.26 6.47
N THR A 68 0.33 10.23 6.27
CA THR A 68 0.12 11.40 7.13
C THR A 68 -1.00 11.20 8.15
N ASP A 69 -1.73 10.08 8.07
CA ASP A 69 -2.83 9.79 8.98
C ASP A 69 -2.28 9.28 10.33
N PRO A 70 -2.52 9.97 11.46
CA PRO A 70 -2.05 9.53 12.77
C PRO A 70 -2.65 8.17 13.19
N ALA A 71 -3.82 7.79 12.67
CA ALA A 71 -4.41 6.47 12.91
C ALA A 71 -3.69 5.35 12.15
N PHE A 72 -2.81 5.70 11.20
CA PHE A 72 -1.98 4.78 10.43
C PHE A 72 -0.50 4.81 10.85
N GLU A 73 -0.22 5.33 12.04
CA GLU A 73 1.13 5.25 12.61
C GLU A 73 1.42 3.82 13.12
N PRO A 74 2.61 3.25 12.83
CA PRO A 74 2.98 1.91 13.27
C PRO A 74 2.83 1.70 14.77
N ASP A 75 3.13 2.71 15.60
CA ASP A 75 2.99 2.63 17.06
C ASP A 75 1.53 2.62 17.52
N VAL A 76 0.64 3.29 16.79
CA VAL A 76 -0.81 3.24 17.03
C VAL A 76 -1.35 1.87 16.64
N ILE A 77 -0.98 1.37 15.45
CA ILE A 77 -1.41 0.06 14.96
C ILE A 77 -0.84 -1.08 15.82
N LYS A 78 0.38 -0.94 16.35
CA LYS A 78 1.03 -1.95 17.21
C LYS A 78 0.21 -2.25 18.46
N LYS A 79 -0.51 -1.25 19.00
CA LYS A 79 -1.43 -1.44 20.14
C LYS A 79 -2.58 -2.39 19.80
N ALA A 80 -2.99 -2.45 18.53
CA ALA A 80 -4.03 -3.37 18.07
C ALA A 80 -3.45 -4.73 17.61
N SER A 81 -2.35 -4.72 16.85
CA SER A 81 -1.70 -5.95 16.37
C SER A 81 -0.25 -5.73 15.93
N VAL A 82 0.64 -6.58 16.44
CA VAL A 82 2.06 -6.59 16.06
C VAL A 82 2.25 -7.00 14.59
N ALA A 83 1.49 -7.98 14.11
CA ALA A 83 1.56 -8.39 12.70
C ALA A 83 1.08 -7.27 11.76
N ALA A 84 -0.02 -6.60 12.13
CA ALA A 84 -0.51 -5.46 11.35
C ALA A 84 0.45 -4.26 11.38
N CYS A 85 1.25 -4.11 12.44
CA CYS A 85 2.32 -3.11 12.50
C CYS A 85 3.37 -3.35 11.41
N GLY A 86 3.79 -4.60 11.19
CA GLY A 86 4.74 -4.95 10.14
C GLY A 86 4.23 -4.57 8.74
N ILE A 87 2.98 -4.89 8.46
CA ILE A 87 2.33 -4.55 7.19
C ILE A 87 2.14 -3.03 7.05
N CYS A 88 1.75 -2.34 8.12
CA CYS A 88 1.67 -0.87 8.13
C CYS A 88 3.00 -0.23 7.71
N LYS A 89 4.12 -0.68 8.31
CA LYS A 89 5.47 -0.22 7.93
C LYS A 89 5.78 -0.50 6.47
N TRP A 90 5.44 -1.69 5.97
CA TRP A 90 5.62 -2.05 4.57
C TRP A 90 4.84 -1.11 3.64
N VAL A 91 3.56 -0.84 3.91
CA VAL A 91 2.75 0.09 3.10
C VAL A 91 3.37 1.49 3.07
N ARG A 92 3.78 2.01 4.24
CA ARG A 92 4.46 3.32 4.30
C ARG A 92 5.76 3.33 3.50
N ALA A 93 6.55 2.25 3.59
CA ALA A 93 7.78 2.11 2.81
C ALA A 93 7.52 2.12 1.30
N MET A 94 6.43 1.50 0.81
CA MET A 94 6.06 1.55 -0.61
C MET A 94 5.73 2.98 -1.07
N VAL A 95 5.02 3.77 -0.26
CA VAL A 95 4.71 5.17 -0.57
C VAL A 95 5.98 6.02 -0.63
N VAL A 96 6.87 5.87 0.35
CA VAL A 96 8.15 6.58 0.39
C VAL A 96 9.03 6.17 -0.79
N TYR A 97 9.07 4.88 -1.12
CA TYR A 97 9.81 4.37 -2.27
C TYR A 97 9.35 5.01 -3.58
N ASP A 98 8.04 5.04 -3.86
CA ASP A 98 7.49 5.65 -5.08
C ASP A 98 7.83 7.15 -5.18
N LYS A 99 7.76 7.89 -4.07
CA LYS A 99 8.18 9.31 -4.01
C LYS A 99 9.66 9.49 -4.38
N ILE A 100 10.53 8.64 -3.83
CA ILE A 100 11.96 8.68 -4.11
C ILE A 100 12.25 8.23 -5.54
N ALA A 101 11.63 7.14 -6.01
CA ALA A 101 11.79 6.60 -7.35
C ALA A 101 11.40 7.64 -8.42
N LYS A 102 10.32 8.39 -8.23
CA LYS A 102 9.94 9.51 -9.11
C LYS A 102 10.93 10.67 -9.11
N THR A 103 11.65 10.88 -8.00
CA THR A 103 12.67 11.94 -7.87
C THR A 103 14.04 11.49 -8.40
N VAL A 104 14.37 10.20 -8.29
CA VAL A 104 15.66 9.60 -8.65
C VAL A 104 15.66 9.08 -10.09
N GLY A 105 14.51 8.65 -10.62
CA GLY A 105 14.33 8.24 -12.02
C GLY A 105 14.91 9.24 -13.04
N PRO A 106 14.53 10.53 -13.01
CA PRO A 106 15.10 11.51 -13.93
C PRO A 106 16.59 11.74 -13.70
N LYS A 107 17.10 11.55 -12.47
CA LYS A 107 18.53 11.69 -12.16
C LYS A 107 19.37 10.51 -12.67
N LYS A 108 18.83 9.29 -12.65
CA LYS A 108 19.49 8.10 -13.20
C LYS A 108 19.51 8.12 -14.73
N GLU A 109 18.43 8.55 -15.37
CA GLU A 109 18.40 8.66 -16.84
C GLU A 109 19.30 9.80 -17.33
N ALA A 110 19.34 10.94 -16.63
CA ALA A 110 20.29 12.00 -16.92
C ALA A 110 21.76 11.56 -16.74
N LEU A 111 22.04 10.72 -15.73
CA LEU A 111 23.37 10.13 -15.53
C LEU A 111 23.73 9.19 -16.70
N ARG A 112 22.81 8.31 -17.10
CA ARG A 112 23.02 7.37 -18.23
C ARG A 112 23.27 8.10 -19.55
N GLN A 113 22.50 9.16 -19.84
CA GLN A 113 22.69 9.98 -21.05
C GLN A 113 24.02 10.75 -21.01
N ALA A 114 24.43 11.25 -19.85
CA ALA A 114 25.71 11.92 -19.71
C ALA A 114 26.89 10.94 -19.89
N GLU A 115 26.80 9.73 -19.34
CA GLU A 115 27.82 8.68 -19.52
C GLU A 115 27.88 8.16 -20.96
N GLU A 116 26.74 8.02 -21.65
CA GLU A 116 26.69 7.65 -23.08
C GLU A 116 27.23 8.76 -24.00
N SER A 117 27.17 10.04 -23.60
CA SER A 117 27.74 11.14 -24.36
C SER A 117 29.26 11.33 -24.18
N LEU A 118 29.86 10.63 -23.22
CA LEU A 118 31.28 10.72 -22.87
C LEU A 118 32.11 9.52 -23.36
N ALA A 119 31.47 8.53 -23.99
CA ALA A 119 32.10 7.35 -24.61
C ALA A 119 32.19 7.49 -26.13
#